data_AF-A0A285Z2I9-F1
#
_entry.id   AF-A0A285Z2I9-F1
#
_cell.length_a   1.000
_cell.length_b   1.000
_cell.length_c   1.000
_cell.angle_alpha   90.00
_cell.angle_beta   90.00
_cell.angle_gamma   90.00
#
_symmetry.space_group_name_H-M   'P 1'
#
loop_
_entity.id
_entity.type
_entity.pdbx_description
1 polymer ?
#
loop_
_entity_poly.entity_id
_entity_poly.type
_entity_poly.pdbx_seq_one_letter_code
_entity_poly.pdbx_strand_id
1 'polypeptide(L)'
;MRDYEIVYIFHPSLEEAGVNEKLERFHGLLKGGSVTELDHWGKRPTAYPVEDQTSGYYVVAHFTAPADSLPEFERILKLDEELLRYLVVVNEGDLATTPVPPQPKRDEESEEGEDE
;
A
#
# COMPACT_ATOMS: atom_id res chain seq x y z
N MET A 1 20.11 10.35 -1.02
CA MET A 1 18.83 9.64 -1.14
C MET A 1 18.29 9.44 0.26
N ARG A 2 16.99 9.44 0.42
CA ARG A 2 16.33 9.16 1.69
C ARG A 2 15.47 7.91 1.51
N ASP A 3 15.27 7.21 2.61
CA ASP A 3 14.34 6.09 2.69
C ASP A 3 12.95 6.64 2.98
N TYR A 4 11.96 6.07 2.30
CA TYR A 4 10.57 6.42 2.44
C TYR A 4 9.74 5.16 2.61
N GLU A 5 8.64 5.31 3.33
CA GLU A 5 7.57 4.34 3.41
C GLU A 5 6.33 4.98 2.81
N ILE A 6 5.62 4.23 1.98
CA ILE A 6 4.31 4.62 1.48
C ILE A 6 3.29 3.54 1.76
N VAL A 7 2.14 3.96 2.30
CA VAL A 7 0.95 3.14 2.42
C VAL A 7 -0.02 3.55 1.33
N TYR A 8 -0.50 2.58 0.55
CA TYR A 8 -1.55 2.74 -0.46
C TYR A 8 -2.83 2.08 0.03
N ILE A 9 -3.96 2.74 -0.22
CA ILE A 9 -5.30 2.18 -0.04
C ILE A 9 -6.00 2.27 -1.39
N PHE A 10 -6.13 1.13 -2.07
CA PHE A 10 -6.84 1.03 -3.35
C PHE A 10 -8.32 0.72 -3.14
N HIS A 11 -9.12 1.04 -4.15
CA HIS A 11 -10.54 0.71 -4.20
C HIS A 11 -10.75 -0.80 -4.02
N PRO A 12 -11.72 -1.26 -3.21
CA PRO A 12 -11.90 -2.68 -2.88
C PRO A 12 -12.33 -3.55 -4.07
N SER A 13 -12.81 -2.95 -5.16
CA SER A 13 -13.12 -3.66 -6.41
C SER A 13 -11.87 -4.07 -7.20
N LEU A 14 -10.70 -3.47 -6.91
CA LEU A 14 -9.47 -3.82 -7.61
C LEU A 14 -8.99 -5.21 -7.17
N GLU A 15 -8.61 -6.02 -8.16
CA GLU A 15 -7.91 -7.28 -7.93
C GLU A 15 -6.41 -7.04 -7.80
N GLU A 16 -5.71 -7.98 -7.16
CA GLU A 16 -4.27 -7.88 -6.91
C GLU A 16 -3.44 -7.66 -8.19
N ALA A 17 -3.84 -8.26 -9.30
CA ALA A 17 -3.18 -8.04 -10.59
C ALA A 17 -3.25 -6.58 -11.04
N GLY A 18 -4.42 -5.93 -10.90
CA GLY A 18 -4.58 -4.51 -11.23
C GLY A 18 -3.86 -3.58 -10.25
N VAL A 19 -3.78 -3.98 -8.97
CA VAL A 19 -2.97 -3.29 -7.97
C VAL A 19 -1.48 -3.33 -8.36
N ASN A 20 -0.98 -4.50 -8.77
CA ASN A 20 0.41 -4.68 -9.19
C ASN A 20 0.76 -3.84 -10.43
N GLU A 21 -0.12 -3.80 -11.44
CA GLU A 21 0.09 -2.96 -12.62
C GLU A 21 0.23 -1.47 -12.25
N LYS A 22 -0.62 -0.98 -11.33
CA LYS A 22 -0.53 0.39 -10.83
C LYS A 22 0.76 0.63 -10.06
N LEU A 23 1.15 -0.29 -9.18
CA LEU A 23 2.38 -0.18 -8.40
C LEU A 23 3.61 -0.15 -9.32
N GLU A 24 3.67 -1.01 -10.34
CA GLU A 24 4.73 -0.99 -11.34
C GLU A 24 4.79 0.36 -12.07
N ARG A 25 3.62 0.89 -12.48
CA ARG A 25 3.53 2.21 -13.13
C ARG A 25 4.01 3.33 -12.20
N PHE A 26 3.59 3.34 -10.93
CA PHE A 26 3.99 4.35 -9.96
C PHE A 26 5.49 4.28 -9.67
N HIS A 27 6.01 3.09 -9.41
CA HIS A 27 7.42 2.89 -9.11
C HIS A 27 8.32 3.17 -10.32
N GLY A 28 7.85 2.94 -11.55
CA GLY A 28 8.55 3.34 -12.77
C GLY A 28 8.77 4.85 -12.93
N LEU A 29 8.01 5.68 -12.20
CA LEU A 29 8.15 7.14 -12.21
C LEU A 29 9.22 7.65 -11.24
N LEU A 30 9.71 6.81 -10.32
CA LEU A 30 10.75 7.16 -9.35
C LEU A 30 12.11 7.26 -10.06
N LYS A 31 12.40 8.44 -10.64
CA LYS A 31 13.68 8.72 -11.29
C LYS A 31 14.83 8.70 -10.28
N GLY A 32 15.68 7.68 -10.36
CA GLY A 32 16.82 7.51 -9.46
C GLY A 32 16.43 7.01 -8.07
N GLY A 33 15.24 6.41 -7.94
CA GLY A 33 14.82 5.68 -6.74
C GLY A 33 14.77 4.17 -6.98
N SER A 34 14.66 3.41 -5.90
CA SER A 34 14.51 1.95 -5.94
C SER A 34 13.51 1.49 -4.88
N VAL A 35 12.63 0.57 -5.23
CA VAL A 35 11.76 -0.11 -4.26
C VAL A 35 12.56 -1.22 -3.59
N THR A 36 12.54 -1.26 -2.28
CA THR A 36 13.26 -2.23 -1.45
C THR A 36 12.36 -3.39 -1.04
N GLU A 37 11.13 -3.08 -0.64
CA GLU A 37 10.18 -4.06 -0.13
C GLU A 37 8.76 -3.64 -0.50
N LEU A 38 7.91 -4.63 -0.74
CA LEU A 38 6.52 -4.44 -1.14
C LEU A 38 5.66 -5.52 -0.48
N ASP A 39 4.79 -5.08 0.42
CA ASP A 39 3.97 -5.93 1.26
C ASP A 39 2.48 -5.73 0.97
N HIS A 40 1.84 -6.81 0.51
CA HIS A 40 0.40 -6.86 0.28
C HIS A 40 -0.33 -7.26 1.56
N TRP A 41 -1.14 -6.35 2.09
CA TRP A 41 -1.95 -6.60 3.29
C TRP A 41 -3.35 -7.12 2.96
N GLY A 42 -3.73 -7.08 1.67
CA GLY A 42 -5.03 -7.53 1.17
C GLY A 42 -6.17 -6.56 1.48
N LYS A 43 -7.40 -7.03 1.29
CA LYS A 43 -8.62 -6.26 1.56
C LYS A 43 -8.88 -6.20 3.06
N ARG A 44 -9.02 -4.99 3.61
CA ARG A 44 -9.29 -4.75 5.03
C ARG A 44 -10.42 -3.73 5.21
N PRO A 45 -11.26 -3.87 6.25
CA PRO A 45 -12.27 -2.87 6.57
C PRO A 45 -11.61 -1.57 7.07
N THR A 46 -12.12 -0.44 6.63
CA THR A 46 -11.71 0.87 7.14
C THR A 46 -12.53 1.21 8.40
N ALA A 47 -11.96 1.98 9.32
CA ALA A 47 -12.67 2.39 10.55
C ALA A 47 -13.86 3.33 10.26
N TYR A 48 -13.81 4.05 9.14
CA TYR A 48 -14.85 4.93 8.64
C TYR A 48 -14.86 4.90 7.10
N PRO A 49 -15.99 5.25 6.45
CA PRO A 49 -16.05 5.29 5.00
C PRO A 49 -15.06 6.30 4.41
N VAL A 50 -14.25 5.87 3.44
CA VAL A 50 -13.35 6.73 2.65
C VAL A 50 -13.87 6.70 1.23
N GLU A 51 -14.30 7.85 0.71
CA GLU A 51 -14.94 7.96 -0.62
C GLU A 51 -16.06 6.92 -0.80
N ASP A 52 -16.95 6.85 0.18
CA ASP A 52 -18.08 5.90 0.27
C ASP A 52 -17.69 4.41 0.36
N GLN A 53 -16.41 4.08 0.46
CA GLN A 53 -15.92 2.71 0.64
C GLN A 53 -15.68 2.38 2.13
N THR A 54 -16.24 1.27 2.59
CA THR A 54 -16.04 0.74 3.97
C THR A 54 -14.89 -0.28 4.07
N SER A 55 -14.22 -0.56 2.96
CA SER A 55 -13.04 -1.43 2.88
C SER A 55 -12.10 -0.93 1.79
N GLY A 56 -10.84 -1.32 1.87
CA GLY A 56 -9.82 -0.98 0.88
C GLY A 56 -8.75 -2.08 0.79
N TYR A 57 -8.06 -2.14 -0.35
CA TYR A 57 -6.92 -3.03 -0.52
C TYR A 57 -5.64 -2.29 -0.10
N TYR A 58 -4.96 -2.81 0.92
CA TYR A 58 -3.79 -2.16 1.52
C TYR A 58 -2.49 -2.72 0.94
N VAL A 59 -1.58 -1.82 0.58
CA VAL A 59 -0.20 -2.16 0.20
C VAL A 59 0.75 -1.21 0.91
N VAL A 60 1.83 -1.76 1.46
CA VAL A 60 2.94 -0.98 2.01
C VAL A 60 4.15 -1.18 1.10
N ALA A 61 4.81 -0.09 0.73
CA ALA A 61 6.06 -0.17 -0.03
C ALA A 61 7.15 0.67 0.65
N HIS A 62 8.33 0.07 0.77
CA HIS A 62 9.54 0.75 1.20
C HIS A 62 10.37 1.06 -0.03
N PHE A 63 10.79 2.32 -0.18
CA PHE A 63 11.58 2.72 -1.33
C PHE A 63 12.57 3.82 -0.97
N THR A 64 13.63 3.91 -1.76
CA THR A 64 14.62 4.98 -1.67
C THR A 64 14.39 5.94 -2.83
N ALA A 65 14.51 7.25 -2.60
CA ALA A 65 14.36 8.24 -3.66
C ALA A 65 15.13 9.54 -3.36
N PRO A 66 15.49 10.33 -4.39
CA PRO A 66 15.85 11.73 -4.21
C PRO A 66 14.63 12.55 -3.77
N ALA A 67 14.83 13.55 -2.91
CA ALA A 67 13.72 14.40 -2.43
C ALA A 67 13.01 15.16 -3.57
N ASP A 68 13.74 15.45 -4.65
CA ASP A 68 13.22 16.21 -5.79
C ASP A 68 12.23 15.40 -6.66
N SER A 69 12.20 14.06 -6.57
CA SER A 69 11.28 13.23 -7.34
C SER A 69 9.91 13.04 -6.67
N LEU A 70 9.80 13.34 -5.37
CA LEU A 70 8.57 13.15 -4.59
C LEU A 70 7.38 13.99 -5.07
N PRO A 71 7.53 15.30 -5.37
CA PRO A 71 6.38 16.12 -5.77
C PRO A 71 5.70 15.61 -7.04
N GLU A 72 6.48 15.14 -8.01
CA GLU A 72 5.94 14.58 -9.26
C GLU A 72 5.30 13.22 -9.04
N PHE A 73 5.92 12.38 -8.20
CA PHE A 73 5.36 11.09 -7.82
C PHE A 73 4.00 11.24 -7.12
N GLU A 74 3.90 12.10 -6.11
CA GLU A 74 2.64 12.38 -5.42
C GLU A 74 1.58 12.98 -6.35
N ARG A 75 1.99 13.83 -7.31
CA ARG A 75 1.06 14.41 -8.29
C ARG A 75 0.37 13.31 -9.10
N ILE A 76 1.10 12.27 -9.50
CA ILE A 76 0.52 11.16 -10.27
C ILE A 76 -0.37 10.28 -9.38
N LEU A 77 0.03 10.01 -8.14
CA LEU A 77 -0.81 9.27 -7.19
C LEU A 77 -2.16 9.95 -6.96
N LYS A 78 -2.18 11.29 -6.81
CA LYS A 78 -3.42 12.07 -6.66
C LYS A 78 -4.34 12.04 -7.88
N LEU A 79 -3.83 11.71 -9.06
CA LEU A 79 -4.62 11.64 -10.29
C LEU A 79 -5.25 10.27 -10.51
N ASP A 80 -4.87 9.27 -9.72
CA ASP A 80 -5.41 7.93 -9.84
C ASP A 80 -6.69 7.81 -9.01
N GLU A 81 -7.83 7.74 -9.67
CA GLU A 81 -9.16 7.65 -9.02
C GLU A 81 -9.38 6.30 -8.31
N GLU A 82 -8.59 5.27 -8.62
CA GLU A 82 -8.69 3.96 -7.97
C GLU A 82 -7.84 3.89 -6.69
N LEU A 83 -7.06 4.94 -6.41
CA LEU A 83 -6.30 5.12 -5.18
C LEU A 83 -7.06 6.03 -4.20
N LEU A 84 -7.79 5.41 -3.27
CA LEU A 84 -8.60 6.11 -2.27
C LEU A 84 -7.77 7.01 -1.35
N ARG A 85 -6.59 6.52 -0.96
CA ARG A 85 -5.70 7.24 -0.06
C ARG A 85 -4.27 6.75 -0.18
N TYR A 86 -3.34 7.65 0.07
CA TYR A 86 -1.96 7.29 0.29
C TYR A 86 -1.36 8.13 1.43
N LEU A 87 -0.30 7.63 2.03
CA LEU A 87 0.51 8.36 3.01
C LEU A 87 1.98 8.05 2.75
N VAL A 88 2.76 9.10 2.45
CA VAL A 88 4.22 9.00 2.34
C VAL A 88 4.85 9.52 3.62
N VAL A 89 5.78 8.76 4.19
CA VAL A 89 6.54 9.13 5.38
C VAL A 89 8.03 8.96 5.09
N VAL A 90 8.86 9.86 5.64
CA VAL A 90 10.31 9.66 5.64
C VAL A 90 10.63 8.55 6.64
N ASN A 91 11.28 7.49 6.18
CA ASN A 91 11.76 6.44 7.04
C ASN A 91 13.12 6.87 7.60
N GLU A 92 13.13 7.55 8.75
CA GLU A 92 14.36 8.07 9.39
C GLU A 92 15.19 6.99 10.11
N GLY A 93 14.86 5.70 9.93
CA GLY A 93 15.50 4.62 10.66
C GLY A 93 15.04 4.56 12.12
N ASP A 94 15.37 3.44 12.73
CA ASP A 94 14.78 2.88 13.93
C ASP A 94 14.78 3.81 15.18
N LEU A 95 13.69 4.54 15.41
CA LEU A 95 13.32 4.96 16.77
C LEU A 95 12.63 3.78 17.47
N ALA A 96 13.39 2.72 17.76
CA ALA A 96 12.97 1.52 18.48
C ALA A 96 11.62 0.94 18.00
N THR A 97 11.59 0.34 16.81
CA THR A 97 10.55 -0.62 16.45
C THR A 97 10.69 -1.80 17.42
N THR A 98 9.77 -1.88 18.37
CA THR A 98 9.37 -3.20 18.86
C THR A 98 8.99 -4.02 17.64
N PRO A 99 9.60 -5.20 17.40
CA PRO A 99 9.27 -6.02 16.26
C PRO A 99 7.76 -6.22 16.25
N VAL A 100 7.09 -5.68 15.22
CA VAL A 100 5.67 -5.94 15.01
C VAL A 100 5.58 -7.46 14.83
N PRO A 101 4.90 -8.20 15.74
CA PRO A 101 4.74 -9.62 15.56
C PRO A 101 4.15 -9.85 14.16
N PRO A 102 4.67 -10.84 13.40
CA PRO A 102 4.18 -11.11 12.06
C PRO A 102 2.66 -11.15 12.12
N GLN A 103 2.00 -10.25 11.39
CA GLN A 103 0.55 -10.21 11.42
C GLN A 103 0.08 -11.61 11.02
N PRO A 104 -0.79 -12.26 11.83
CA PRO A 104 -1.31 -13.54 11.44
C PRO A 104 -1.98 -13.33 10.09
N LYS A 105 -1.49 -14.03 9.06
CA LYS A 105 -2.23 -14.19 7.82
C LYS A 105 -3.58 -14.73 8.27
N ARG A 106 -4.62 -13.92 8.16
CA ARG A 106 -5.95 -14.31 8.57
C ARG A 106 -6.33 -15.39 7.58
N ASP A 107 -6.16 -16.66 7.99
CA ASP A 107 -6.52 -17.81 7.18
C ASP A 107 -7.95 -17.61 6.68
N GLU A 108 -8.13 -17.78 5.37
CA GLU A 108 -9.43 -17.87 4.74
C GLU A 108 -10.13 -19.12 5.31
N GLU A 109 -10.88 -18.95 6.38
CA GLU A 109 -11.74 -20.00 6.91
C GLU A 109 -13.19 -19.54 6.83
N SER A 110 -13.82 -19.85 5.70
CA SER A 110 -15.28 -19.94 5.59
C SER A 110 -15.68 -20.66 4.29
N GLU A 111 -15.67 -21.98 4.36
CA GLU A 111 -16.52 -22.97 3.66
C GLU A 111 -15.99 -24.32 4.17
N GLU A 112 -16.57 -24.93 5.22
CA GLU A 112 -17.63 -25.93 5.08
C GLU A 112 -18.31 -26.16 6.45
N GLY A 113 -19.54 -25.69 6.57
CA GLY A 113 -20.63 -26.36 7.31
C GLY A 113 -21.83 -26.25 6.37
N GLU A 114 -22.68 -27.24 6.14
CA GLU A 114 -23.07 -28.44 6.85
C GLU A 114 -23.59 -29.41 5.77
N ASP A 115 -23.41 -30.71 5.89
CA ASP A 115 -24.37 -31.71 5.36
C ASP A 115 -24.06 -33.07 6.02
N GLU A 116 -24.81 -33.38 7.09
CA GLU A 116 -25.03 -34.74 7.61
C GLU A 116 -26.53 -35.05 7.58
#